data_AF-G3JR24-F1
#
_entry.id   AF-G3JR24-F1
#
_cell.length_a   1.000
_cell.length_b   1.000
_cell.length_c   1.000
_cell.angle_alpha   90.00
_cell.angle_beta   90.00
_cell.angle_gamma   90.00
#
_symmetry.space_group_name_H-M   'P 1'
#
loop_
_entity.id
_entity.type
_entity.pdbx_description
1 polymer ?
#
loop_
_entity_poly.entity_id
_entity_poly.type
_entity_poly.pdbx_seq_one_letter_code
_entity_poly.pdbx_strand_id
1 'polypeptide(L)'
;MKRPFRLYKTISIDRESGGVDANVTAIHQHPKYRLIPYVQDGKTLSKAVFDIGILKLSNPIESSDTIQFATLAASGSRPDPPANKTKRGLHEKPEFAPQLLRVDLPVSDIKTCMDKDTAEDTDIICAGGGTIGVMEGDSGSPLIDPKTRQVVGVAARGGALNIVNPQTFTNVGSYIDFITELLEKAPQGGSSPAEETTGNNPTQASPDDDERGRIQRAFALIREIPKLQSAFNEDALLKFQLGSKLQAAEEDLLANLGEADFRLRVEQHFAEFNKIPNVQFAMDKDETLKTQLPLKLSEAKKDLLALGGPAWK
;
A
#
# COMPACT_ATOMS: atom_id res chain seq x y z
N MET A 1 4.13 25.91 -12.86
CA MET A 1 4.25 24.80 -13.84
C MET A 1 3.96 23.49 -13.13
N LYS A 2 2.85 22.82 -13.48
CA LYS A 2 2.52 21.48 -12.98
C LYS A 2 3.55 20.49 -13.54
N ARG A 3 4.28 19.77 -12.69
CA ARG A 3 5.08 18.62 -13.16
C ARG A 3 4.07 17.53 -13.57
N PRO A 4 4.15 16.98 -14.80
CA PRO A 4 3.22 15.94 -15.22
C PRO A 4 3.46 14.66 -14.41
N PHE A 5 2.41 13.83 -14.38
CA PHE A 5 2.35 12.53 -13.77
C PHE A 5 3.59 11.67 -14.13
N ARG A 6 4.15 10.97 -13.15
CA ARG A 6 5.37 10.17 -13.31
C ARG A 6 5.16 9.13 -14.43
N LEU A 7 6.02 9.20 -15.45
CA LEU A 7 6.19 8.19 -16.48
C LEU A 7 6.86 6.96 -15.84
N TYR A 8 6.31 5.77 -16.06
CA TYR A 8 6.94 4.52 -15.64
C TYR A 8 7.30 3.70 -16.87
N LYS A 9 8.59 3.39 -17.00
CA LYS A 9 9.12 2.55 -18.07
C LYS A 9 9.05 1.09 -17.61
N THR A 10 8.49 0.22 -18.43
CA THR A 10 8.63 -1.23 -18.24
C THR A 10 10.10 -1.63 -18.27
N ILE A 11 10.41 -2.78 -17.67
CA ILE A 11 11.78 -3.29 -17.58
C ILE A 11 12.36 -3.44 -19.00
N SER A 12 13.40 -2.65 -19.29
CA SER A 12 14.22 -2.76 -20.50
C SER A 12 15.61 -3.28 -20.12
N ILE A 13 16.24 -4.01 -21.03
CA ILE A 13 17.64 -4.44 -20.87
C ILE A 13 18.56 -3.21 -20.86
N ASP A 14 18.22 -2.16 -21.60
CA ASP A 14 18.99 -0.93 -21.65
C ASP A 14 18.24 0.18 -20.89
N ARG A 15 18.97 0.91 -20.04
CA ARG A 15 18.35 1.95 -19.21
C ARG A 15 17.71 3.06 -20.04
N GLU A 16 18.33 3.42 -21.16
CA GLU A 16 17.98 4.61 -21.94
C GLU A 16 17.11 4.29 -23.16
N SER A 17 17.13 3.05 -23.65
CA SER A 17 16.39 2.60 -24.83
C SER A 17 15.54 1.36 -24.55
N GLY A 18 14.67 0.95 -25.48
CA GLY A 18 13.74 -0.17 -25.31
C GLY A 18 12.62 0.09 -24.29
N GLY A 19 11.80 -0.93 -24.00
CA GLY A 19 10.65 -0.83 -23.10
C GLY A 19 9.48 -0.02 -23.65
N VAL A 20 8.39 -0.06 -22.91
CA VAL A 20 7.16 0.72 -23.10
C VAL A 20 6.97 1.62 -21.88
N ASP A 21 6.76 2.91 -22.14
CA ASP A 21 6.38 3.87 -21.12
C ASP A 21 4.87 3.88 -20.90
N ALA A 22 4.45 3.88 -19.64
CA ALA A 22 3.06 3.97 -19.24
C ALA A 22 2.86 5.05 -18.18
N ASN A 23 1.74 5.77 -18.28
CA ASN A 23 1.33 6.69 -17.22
C ASN A 23 0.69 5.90 -16.08
N VAL A 24 0.82 6.40 -14.86
CA VAL A 24 0.15 5.82 -13.68
C VAL A 24 -1.13 6.59 -13.37
N THR A 25 -2.24 5.86 -13.21
CA THR A 25 -3.54 6.39 -12.81
C THR A 25 -3.78 6.28 -11.31
N ALA A 26 -3.24 5.26 -10.65
CA ALA A 26 -3.36 5.10 -9.22
C ALA A 26 -2.11 4.46 -8.60
N ILE A 27 -1.81 4.84 -7.38
CA ILE A 27 -0.76 4.26 -6.54
C ILE A 27 -1.42 3.77 -5.27
N HIS A 28 -1.42 2.46 -5.05
CA HIS A 28 -1.98 1.82 -3.87
C HIS A 28 -0.85 1.31 -2.99
N GLN A 29 -0.48 2.09 -1.98
CA GLN A 29 0.45 1.64 -0.95
C GLN A 29 -0.29 0.82 0.10
N HIS A 30 0.36 -0.21 0.66
CA HIS A 30 -0.25 -0.97 1.75
C HIS A 30 -0.63 -0.04 2.93
N PRO A 31 -1.86 -0.11 3.45
CA PRO A 31 -2.37 0.87 4.43
C PRO A 31 -1.63 0.85 5.77
N LYS A 32 -0.99 -0.29 6.11
CA LYS A 32 -0.18 -0.43 7.33
C LYS A 32 1.29 -0.03 7.15
N TYR A 33 1.71 0.39 5.95
CA TYR A 33 3.10 0.79 5.70
C TYR A 33 3.57 1.84 6.69
N ARG A 34 4.73 1.59 7.29
CA ARG A 34 5.39 2.54 8.19
C ARG A 34 6.88 2.26 8.28
N LEU A 35 7.62 3.28 8.70
CA LEU A 35 9.03 3.16 9.06
C LEU A 35 9.13 3.01 10.58
N ILE A 36 9.76 1.92 11.02
CA ILE A 36 10.06 1.67 12.43
C ILE A 36 11.51 2.08 12.68
N PRO A 37 11.78 3.03 13.59
CA PRO A 37 13.14 3.40 13.94
C PRO A 37 13.82 2.25 14.69
N TYR A 38 15.09 2.00 14.38
CA TYR A 38 15.93 1.09 15.15
C TYR A 38 17.34 1.68 15.27
N VAL A 39 18.09 1.22 16.28
CA VAL A 39 19.47 1.68 16.50
C VAL A 39 20.41 0.56 16.12
N GLN A 40 21.33 0.85 15.20
CA GLN A 40 22.41 -0.06 14.84
C GLN A 40 23.72 0.73 14.87
N ASP A 41 24.73 0.22 15.59
CA ASP A 41 26.05 0.84 15.72
C ASP A 41 26.01 2.32 16.13
N GLY A 42 25.08 2.68 17.04
CA GLY A 42 24.90 4.05 17.52
C GLY A 42 24.23 5.00 16.51
N LYS A 43 23.76 4.50 15.36
CA LYS A 43 23.00 5.26 14.36
C LYS A 43 21.54 4.88 14.41
N THR A 44 20.66 5.88 14.40
CA THR A 44 19.22 5.69 14.21
C THR A 44 18.94 5.45 12.73
N LEU A 45 18.53 4.23 12.41
CA LEU A 45 18.08 3.81 11.10
C LEU A 45 16.57 3.60 11.11
N SER A 46 15.99 3.32 9.94
CA SER A 46 14.57 3.03 9.79
C SER A 46 14.39 1.75 8.99
N LYS A 47 13.55 0.86 9.50
CA LYS A 47 13.12 -0.37 8.82
C LYS A 47 11.74 -0.11 8.23
N ALA A 48 11.53 -0.40 6.95
CA ALA A 48 10.20 -0.43 6.38
C ALA A 48 9.46 -1.71 6.78
N VAL A 49 8.20 -1.58 7.19
CA VAL A 49 7.26 -2.69 7.38
C VAL A 49 6.05 -2.47 6.50
N PHE A 50 5.44 -3.56 6.04
CA PHE A 50 4.41 -3.54 5.01
C PHE A 50 4.83 -2.79 3.74
N ASP A 51 6.08 -3.00 3.31
CA ASP A 51 6.69 -2.31 2.18
C ASP A 51 6.29 -2.94 0.84
N ILE A 52 5.01 -2.79 0.51
CA ILE A 52 4.43 -3.20 -0.77
C ILE A 52 3.48 -2.12 -1.29
N GLY A 53 3.44 -1.98 -2.61
CA GLY A 53 2.50 -1.11 -3.30
C GLY A 53 2.24 -1.55 -4.73
N ILE A 54 1.08 -1.18 -5.25
CA ILE A 54 0.61 -1.51 -6.59
C ILE A 54 0.41 -0.23 -7.39
N LEU A 55 0.98 -0.19 -8.58
CA LEU A 55 0.81 0.89 -9.54
C LEU A 55 -0.23 0.47 -10.58
N LYS A 56 -1.33 1.21 -10.68
CA LYS A 56 -2.30 1.05 -11.77
C LYS A 56 -1.88 1.93 -12.93
N LEU A 57 -1.72 1.33 -14.09
CA LEU A 57 -1.36 2.05 -15.32
C LEU A 57 -2.59 2.65 -15.98
N SER A 58 -2.40 3.70 -16.77
CA SER A 58 -3.47 4.33 -17.55
C SER A 58 -3.92 3.48 -18.72
N ASN A 59 -2.96 2.80 -19.34
CA ASN A 59 -3.18 1.90 -20.46
C ASN A 59 -2.61 0.54 -20.08
N PRO A 60 -3.28 -0.56 -20.45
CA PRO A 60 -2.68 -1.88 -20.40
C PRO A 60 -1.37 -1.89 -21.20
N ILE A 61 -0.39 -2.62 -20.68
CA ILE A 61 0.78 -3.01 -21.46
C ILE A 61 0.43 -4.37 -22.06
N GLU A 62 0.62 -4.53 -23.37
CA GLU A 62 0.40 -5.82 -24.03
C GLU A 62 1.63 -6.70 -23.90
N SER A 63 1.43 -8.02 -23.82
CA SER A 63 2.52 -8.98 -23.90
C SER A 63 3.19 -8.95 -25.27
N SER A 64 4.49 -9.19 -25.32
CA SER A 64 5.27 -9.27 -26.56
C SER A 64 6.46 -10.22 -26.39
N ASP A 65 7.29 -10.35 -27.42
CA ASP A 65 8.53 -11.12 -27.34
C ASP A 65 9.50 -10.60 -26.26
N THR A 66 9.35 -9.33 -25.85
CA THR A 66 10.19 -8.69 -24.83
C THR A 66 9.43 -8.34 -23.54
N ILE A 67 8.10 -8.55 -23.50
CA ILE A 67 7.26 -8.23 -22.34
C ILE A 67 6.44 -9.45 -21.95
N GLN A 68 6.70 -9.97 -20.75
CA GLN A 68 5.97 -11.06 -20.14
C GLN A 68 5.59 -10.71 -18.71
N PHE A 69 4.43 -11.22 -18.28
CA PHE A 69 3.95 -11.04 -16.91
C PHE A 69 4.44 -12.19 -16.04
N ALA A 70 5.02 -11.85 -14.89
CA ALA A 70 5.36 -12.83 -13.88
C ALA A 70 4.10 -13.29 -13.15
N THR A 71 4.13 -14.52 -12.65
CA THR A 71 3.07 -15.05 -11.79
C THR A 71 3.33 -14.68 -10.33
N LEU A 72 2.27 -14.55 -9.55
CA LEU A 72 2.39 -14.31 -8.11
C LEU A 72 2.69 -15.62 -7.37
N ALA A 73 3.39 -15.51 -6.25
CA ALA A 73 3.52 -16.61 -5.29
C ALA A 73 2.15 -17.03 -4.72
N ALA A 74 2.07 -18.23 -4.16
CA ALA A 74 0.84 -18.68 -3.50
C ALA A 74 0.59 -17.85 -2.22
N SER A 75 -0.69 -17.65 -1.87
CA SER A 75 -1.06 -16.95 -0.63
C SER A 75 -0.48 -17.68 0.58
N GLY A 76 0.08 -16.91 1.52
CA GLY A 76 0.77 -17.41 2.71
C GLY A 76 2.11 -18.11 2.46
N SER A 77 2.57 -18.23 1.21
CA SER A 77 3.84 -18.89 0.92
C SER A 77 5.05 -18.02 1.27
N ARG A 78 6.17 -18.68 1.55
CA ARG A 78 7.48 -18.07 1.76
C ARG A 78 8.55 -19.02 1.24
N PRO A 79 9.57 -18.55 0.52
CA PRO A 79 10.65 -19.42 0.08
C PRO A 79 11.51 -19.88 1.27
N ASP A 80 11.76 -21.18 1.34
CA ASP A 80 12.64 -21.77 2.35
C ASP A 80 14.12 -21.54 2.02
N PRO A 81 14.99 -21.35 3.02
CA PRO A 81 16.43 -21.34 2.79
C PRO A 81 16.87 -22.72 2.28
N PRO A 82 17.74 -22.78 1.26
CA PRO A 82 18.20 -24.07 0.73
C PRO A 82 18.98 -24.84 1.80
N ALA A 83 18.77 -26.16 1.86
CA ALA A 83 19.43 -27.06 2.81
C ALA A 83 20.97 -27.01 2.73
N ASN A 84 21.52 -26.62 1.56
CA ASN A 84 22.95 -26.45 1.33
C ASN A 84 23.26 -24.99 0.94
N LYS A 85 24.13 -24.34 1.72
CA LYS A 85 24.60 -22.98 1.45
C LYS A 85 25.51 -22.96 0.23
N THR A 86 24.96 -22.65 -0.95
CA THR A 86 25.77 -22.40 -2.14
C THR A 86 26.12 -20.93 -2.18
N LYS A 87 27.41 -20.58 -2.03
CA LYS A 87 27.90 -19.22 -2.29
C LYS A 87 28.24 -19.11 -3.77
N ARG A 88 27.54 -18.26 -4.52
CA ARG A 88 27.97 -17.76 -5.83
C ARG A 88 28.11 -16.25 -5.73
N GLY A 89 29.16 -15.70 -6.34
CA GLY A 89 29.30 -14.26 -6.44
C GLY A 89 30.54 -13.84 -7.20
N LEU A 90 30.33 -12.94 -8.17
CA LEU A 90 31.10 -11.71 -8.35
C LEU A 90 30.44 -10.91 -9.48
N HIS A 91 29.79 -9.78 -9.18
CA HIS A 91 29.48 -8.75 -10.19
C HIS A 91 29.92 -7.39 -9.65
N GLU A 92 30.52 -6.59 -10.53
CA GLU A 92 31.14 -5.30 -10.23
C GLU A 92 30.13 -4.26 -9.77
N LYS A 93 30.63 -3.16 -9.19
CA LYS A 93 29.89 -2.01 -8.67
C LYS A 93 29.79 -0.88 -9.72
N PRO A 94 28.93 -0.93 -10.75
CA PRO A 94 28.59 0.30 -11.43
C PRO A 94 27.64 1.10 -10.53
N GLU A 95 27.93 2.39 -10.36
CA GLU A 95 27.11 3.33 -9.58
C GLU A 95 25.67 3.43 -10.16
N PHE A 96 25.52 3.16 -11.46
CA PHE A 96 24.28 2.75 -12.11
C PHE A 96 24.62 1.89 -13.33
N ALA A 97 24.10 0.67 -13.40
CA ALA A 97 24.35 -0.19 -14.55
C ALA A 97 23.65 0.37 -15.80
N PRO A 98 24.35 0.51 -16.95
CA PRO A 98 23.71 0.92 -18.20
C PRO A 98 22.72 -0.14 -18.70
N GLN A 99 22.89 -1.38 -18.25
CA GLN A 99 22.04 -2.50 -18.57
C GLN A 99 21.45 -3.14 -17.32
N LEU A 100 20.26 -3.74 -17.47
CA LEU A 100 19.62 -4.52 -16.42
C LEU A 100 20.52 -5.68 -15.99
N LEU A 101 20.85 -5.73 -14.70
CA LEU A 101 21.60 -6.82 -14.11
C LEU A 101 20.66 -7.87 -13.52
N ARG A 102 21.11 -9.12 -13.53
CA ARG A 102 20.47 -10.23 -12.84
C ARG A 102 21.49 -10.92 -11.96
N VAL A 103 21.08 -11.24 -10.74
CA VAL A 103 21.91 -11.98 -9.78
C VAL A 103 21.06 -13.03 -9.08
N ASP A 104 21.64 -14.21 -8.83
CA ASP A 104 21.01 -15.24 -8.02
C ASP A 104 21.28 -14.96 -6.54
N LEU A 105 20.23 -14.66 -5.79
CA LEU A 105 20.32 -14.33 -4.36
C LEU A 105 19.94 -15.55 -3.51
N PRO A 106 20.87 -16.10 -2.71
CA PRO A 106 20.54 -17.20 -1.80
C PRO A 106 19.62 -16.70 -0.69
N VAL A 107 18.50 -17.40 -0.49
CA VAL A 107 17.59 -17.17 0.63
C VAL A 107 18.25 -17.63 1.93
N SER A 108 18.13 -16.83 2.99
CA SER A 108 18.67 -17.10 4.31
C SER A 108 17.56 -17.11 5.36
N ASP A 109 17.85 -17.70 6.52
CA ASP A 109 16.97 -17.64 7.68
C ASP A 109 16.69 -16.19 8.08
N ILE A 110 15.46 -15.90 8.52
CA ILE A 110 15.02 -14.56 8.90
C ILE A 110 15.94 -13.91 9.95
N LYS A 111 16.47 -14.70 10.87
CA LYS A 111 17.37 -14.27 11.95
C LYS A 111 18.74 -13.81 11.43
N THR A 112 19.01 -14.01 10.15
CA THR A 112 20.27 -13.57 9.52
C THR A 112 20.22 -12.11 9.08
N CYS A 113 19.04 -11.57 8.77
CA CYS A 113 18.88 -10.16 8.42
C CYS A 113 18.05 -9.37 9.45
N MET A 114 17.54 -10.01 10.50
CA MET A 114 16.85 -9.37 11.61
C MET A 114 17.24 -9.92 12.98
N ASP A 115 17.26 -9.03 13.97
CA ASP A 115 17.50 -9.38 15.36
C ASP A 115 16.40 -10.30 15.90
N LYS A 116 16.80 -11.24 16.78
CA LYS A 116 15.94 -12.30 17.33
C LYS A 116 14.66 -11.78 18.00
N ASP A 117 14.68 -10.57 18.53
CA ASP A 117 13.53 -9.94 19.22
C ASP A 117 12.50 -9.33 18.25
N THR A 118 12.78 -9.36 16.94
CA THR A 118 11.88 -8.87 15.87
C THR A 118 11.54 -9.94 14.82
N ALA A 119 12.00 -11.18 15.05
CA ALA A 119 12.04 -12.27 14.07
C ALA A 119 10.68 -12.93 13.76
N GLU A 120 9.58 -12.44 14.35
CA GLU A 120 8.22 -12.94 14.09
C GLU A 120 7.59 -12.37 12.81
N ASP A 121 8.32 -11.54 12.07
CA ASP A 121 7.81 -10.86 10.89
C ASP A 121 7.69 -11.84 9.69
N THR A 122 6.49 -12.38 9.46
CA THR A 122 6.15 -13.20 8.28
C THR A 122 6.26 -12.43 6.96
N ASP A 123 6.42 -11.12 7.03
CA ASP A 123 6.28 -10.22 5.89
C ASP A 123 7.58 -9.98 5.15
N ILE A 124 8.67 -10.66 5.53
CA ILE A 124 9.98 -10.47 4.93
C ILE A 124 10.65 -11.76 4.49
N ILE A 125 11.58 -11.64 3.55
CA ILE A 125 12.53 -12.65 3.11
C ILE A 125 13.94 -12.06 3.24
N CYS A 126 14.89 -12.83 3.76
CA CYS A 126 16.30 -12.46 3.74
C CYS A 126 16.95 -13.12 2.52
N ALA A 127 17.60 -12.36 1.64
CA ALA A 127 18.32 -12.94 0.51
C ALA A 127 19.60 -12.16 0.16
N GLY A 128 20.58 -12.85 -0.42
CA GLY A 128 21.88 -12.26 -0.74
C GLY A 128 22.88 -12.37 0.42
N GLY A 129 23.76 -11.39 0.55
CA GLY A 129 24.83 -11.36 1.55
C GLY A 129 26.20 -11.71 0.97
N GLY A 130 27.24 -11.44 1.77
CA GLY A 130 28.64 -11.58 1.35
C GLY A 130 29.05 -10.52 0.33
N THR A 131 28.94 -10.86 -0.96
CA THR A 131 29.37 -10.02 -2.09
C THR A 131 28.28 -9.81 -3.13
N ILE A 132 27.04 -10.23 -2.85
CA ILE A 132 25.89 -10.10 -3.75
C ILE A 132 24.68 -9.56 -2.98
N GLY A 133 23.93 -8.67 -3.60
CA GLY A 133 22.77 -8.05 -2.97
C GLY A 133 22.15 -6.99 -3.88
N VAL A 134 21.08 -6.40 -3.38
CA VAL A 134 20.44 -5.21 -3.95
C VAL A 134 21.08 -3.94 -3.38
N MET A 135 21.02 -2.83 -4.12
CA MET A 135 21.53 -1.54 -3.69
C MET A 135 20.48 -0.42 -3.83
N GLU A 136 20.90 0.82 -3.62
CA GLU A 136 20.10 2.00 -3.90
C GLU A 136 19.67 2.02 -5.38
N GLY A 137 18.37 2.21 -5.61
CA GLY A 137 17.77 2.14 -6.94
C GLY A 137 17.06 0.82 -7.25
N ASP A 138 17.36 -0.26 -6.51
CA ASP A 138 16.72 -1.57 -6.72
C ASP A 138 15.42 -1.76 -5.91
N SER A 139 15.03 -0.80 -5.06
CA SER A 139 13.76 -0.87 -4.30
C SER A 139 12.58 -1.11 -5.24
N GLY A 140 11.75 -2.11 -4.94
CA GLY A 140 10.64 -2.49 -5.80
C GLY A 140 10.97 -3.53 -6.88
N SER A 141 12.25 -3.91 -7.05
CA SER A 141 12.64 -4.97 -7.98
C SER A 141 12.16 -6.35 -7.52
N PRO A 142 11.82 -7.26 -8.44
CA PRO A 142 11.28 -8.57 -8.09
C PRO A 142 12.38 -9.57 -7.69
N LEU A 143 12.15 -10.32 -6.62
CA LEU A 143 12.83 -11.57 -6.33
C LEU A 143 11.98 -12.72 -6.91
N ILE A 144 12.53 -13.42 -7.89
CA ILE A 144 11.82 -14.44 -8.68
C ILE A 144 12.36 -15.83 -8.34
N ASP A 145 11.47 -16.78 -8.07
CA ASP A 145 11.86 -18.19 -7.99
C ASP A 145 12.27 -18.69 -9.38
N PRO A 146 13.52 -19.16 -9.57
CA PRO A 146 14.00 -19.55 -10.90
C PRO A 146 13.32 -20.81 -11.46
N LYS A 147 12.72 -21.65 -10.62
CA LYS A 147 12.00 -22.87 -11.02
C LYS A 147 10.55 -22.56 -11.36
N THR A 148 9.83 -21.87 -10.49
CA THR A 148 8.38 -21.62 -10.66
C THR A 148 8.08 -20.36 -11.45
N ARG A 149 9.08 -19.47 -11.62
CA ARG A 149 8.96 -18.15 -12.25
C ARG A 149 8.03 -17.19 -11.50
N GLN A 150 7.69 -17.52 -10.26
CA GLN A 150 6.84 -16.69 -9.41
C GLN A 150 7.63 -15.55 -8.77
N VAL A 151 7.01 -14.39 -8.64
CA VAL A 151 7.52 -13.31 -7.79
C VAL A 151 7.26 -13.70 -6.34
N VAL A 152 8.32 -14.06 -5.63
CA VAL A 152 8.27 -14.48 -4.22
C VAL A 152 8.56 -13.32 -3.28
N GLY A 153 9.28 -12.31 -3.74
CA GLY A 153 9.59 -11.13 -2.93
C GLY A 153 9.76 -9.86 -3.76
N VAL A 154 9.75 -8.72 -3.07
CA VAL A 154 10.02 -7.40 -3.64
C VAL A 154 11.12 -6.74 -2.81
N ALA A 155 12.16 -6.21 -3.45
CA ALA A 155 13.28 -5.59 -2.75
C ALA A 155 12.77 -4.42 -1.88
N ALA A 156 12.95 -4.55 -0.56
CA ALA A 156 12.40 -3.61 0.41
C ALA A 156 13.38 -2.47 0.70
N ARG A 157 12.85 -1.39 1.25
CA ARG A 157 13.61 -0.26 1.75
C ARG A 157 14.20 -0.58 3.12
N GLY A 158 15.53 -0.52 3.18
CA GLY A 158 16.26 -0.40 4.44
C GLY A 158 16.75 -1.74 4.99
N GLY A 159 18.07 -1.91 4.94
CA GLY A 159 18.75 -3.07 5.52
C GLY A 159 20.26 -3.08 5.28
N ALA A 160 20.92 -1.98 5.64
CA ALA A 160 22.36 -1.70 5.53
C ALA A 160 22.93 -1.38 4.14
N LEU A 161 23.80 -0.35 4.09
CA LEU A 161 24.64 -0.01 2.93
C LEU A 161 25.68 -1.11 2.61
N ASN A 162 25.67 -2.22 3.36
CA ASN A 162 26.61 -3.30 3.21
C ASN A 162 25.92 -4.56 2.67
N ILE A 163 26.33 -4.99 1.48
CA ILE A 163 25.93 -6.27 0.89
C ILE A 163 26.50 -7.49 1.64
N VAL A 164 27.23 -7.26 2.74
CA VAL A 164 27.82 -8.32 3.58
C VAL A 164 26.72 -9.10 4.28
N ASN A 165 25.67 -8.41 4.75
CA ASN A 165 24.51 -9.04 5.36
C ASN A 165 23.42 -9.28 4.29
N PRO A 166 22.63 -10.36 4.42
CA PRO A 166 21.47 -10.55 3.55
C PRO A 166 20.54 -9.35 3.61
N GLN A 167 20.00 -8.97 2.47
CA GLN A 167 19.08 -7.85 2.32
C GLN A 167 17.64 -8.31 2.55
N THR A 168 16.78 -7.36 2.91
CA THR A 168 15.37 -7.59 3.18
C THR A 168 14.54 -7.43 1.90
N PHE A 169 13.62 -8.35 1.70
CA PHE A 169 12.60 -8.32 0.67
C PHE A 169 11.24 -8.45 1.34
N THR A 170 10.23 -7.74 0.86
CA THR A 170 8.84 -7.96 1.28
C THR A 170 8.36 -9.30 0.73
N ASN A 171 7.80 -10.18 1.57
CA ASN A 171 7.29 -11.49 1.17
C ASN A 171 5.96 -11.35 0.42
N VAL A 172 5.95 -11.56 -0.90
CA VAL A 172 4.73 -11.39 -1.72
C VAL A 172 3.61 -12.33 -1.28
N GLY A 173 3.93 -13.54 -0.82
CA GLY A 173 2.94 -14.51 -0.34
C GLY A 173 2.10 -13.98 0.82
N SER A 174 2.66 -13.13 1.69
CA SER A 174 1.94 -12.52 2.82
C SER A 174 0.94 -11.42 2.42
N TYR A 175 1.00 -10.96 1.16
CA TYR A 175 0.24 -9.81 0.67
C TYR A 175 -0.66 -10.15 -0.51
N ILE A 176 -0.89 -11.44 -0.81
CA ILE A 176 -1.75 -11.84 -1.92
C ILE A 176 -3.16 -11.24 -1.78
N ASP A 177 -3.75 -11.24 -0.59
CA ASP A 177 -5.09 -10.66 -0.36
C ASP A 177 -5.14 -9.16 -0.70
N PHE A 178 -4.12 -8.40 -0.27
CA PHE A 178 -3.97 -6.97 -0.63
C PHE A 178 -3.82 -6.78 -2.14
N ILE A 179 -3.06 -7.65 -2.81
CA ILE A 179 -2.85 -7.57 -4.26
C ILE A 179 -4.15 -7.89 -4.99
N THR A 180 -4.87 -8.96 -4.61
CA THR A 180 -6.07 -9.41 -5.30
C THR A 180 -7.25 -8.47 -5.09
N GLU A 181 -7.41 -7.88 -3.91
CA GLU A 181 -8.45 -6.87 -3.64
C GLU A 181 -8.38 -5.70 -4.62
N LEU A 182 -7.16 -5.29 -5.00
CA LEU A 182 -6.92 -4.20 -5.94
C LEU A 182 -7.13 -4.62 -7.40
N LEU A 183 -6.94 -5.90 -7.73
CA LEU A 183 -7.23 -6.44 -9.06
C LEU A 183 -8.73 -6.54 -9.31
N GLU A 184 -9.52 -6.92 -8.30
CA GLU A 184 -10.97 -7.07 -8.39
C GLU A 184 -11.71 -5.71 -8.45
N LYS A 185 -11.13 -4.65 -7.86
CA LYS A 185 -11.65 -3.27 -7.92
C LYS A 185 -11.39 -2.56 -9.27
N ALA A 186 -10.74 -3.19 -10.24
CA ALA A 186 -10.54 -2.61 -11.58
C ALA A 186 -11.79 -2.80 -12.45
N PRO A 187 -12.33 -1.74 -13.11
CA PRO A 187 -13.46 -1.89 -14.01
C PRO A 187 -13.11 -2.86 -15.15
N GLN A 188 -13.86 -3.96 -15.25
CA GLN A 188 -13.88 -4.85 -16.40
C GLN A 188 -14.31 -4.02 -17.61
N GLY A 189 -13.39 -3.79 -18.56
CA GLY A 189 -13.66 -3.03 -19.76
C GLY A 189 -14.43 -3.86 -20.81
N GLY A 190 -15.59 -3.36 -21.21
CA GLY A 190 -16.10 -3.46 -22.59
C GLY A 190 -17.31 -4.36 -22.85
N SER A 191 -18.51 -3.76 -22.86
CA SER A 191 -19.36 -3.67 -24.07
C SER A 191 -20.63 -2.88 -23.76
N SER A 192 -20.86 -1.78 -24.48
CA SER A 192 -22.20 -1.19 -24.64
C SER A 192 -22.97 -2.01 -25.69
N PRO A 193 -24.30 -2.08 -25.62
CA PRO A 193 -25.07 -1.18 -26.47
C PRO A 193 -26.15 -0.40 -25.73
N ALA A 194 -26.42 0.78 -26.27
CA ALA A 194 -27.52 1.67 -25.93
C ALA A 194 -28.88 1.08 -26.33
N GLU A 195 -29.92 1.34 -25.52
CA GLU A 195 -31.07 2.17 -25.90
C GLU A 195 -32.01 2.44 -24.71
N GLU A 196 -32.42 3.71 -24.61
CA GLU A 196 -33.69 4.29 -24.14
C GLU A 196 -34.84 3.34 -23.74
N THR A 197 -35.78 3.61 -22.82
CA THR A 197 -36.41 4.82 -22.25
C THR A 197 -37.31 4.31 -21.08
N THR A 198 -37.60 5.06 -20.00
CA THR A 198 -38.80 5.90 -19.78
C THR A 198 -38.93 6.07 -18.25
N GLY A 199 -39.52 7.18 -17.81
CA GLY A 199 -39.43 7.65 -16.43
C GLY A 199 -40.52 7.22 -15.44
N ASN A 200 -40.43 7.91 -14.28
CA ASN A 200 -41.41 8.18 -13.23
C ASN A 200 -41.28 7.43 -11.89
N ASN A 201 -40.87 8.22 -10.88
CA ASN A 201 -41.56 8.54 -9.61
C ASN A 201 -40.67 8.37 -8.36
N PRO A 202 -40.69 9.35 -7.42
CA PRO A 202 -39.83 9.34 -6.24
C PRO A 202 -40.36 8.31 -5.24
N THR A 203 -39.74 7.13 -5.26
CA THR A 203 -39.98 6.08 -4.26
C THR A 203 -39.20 6.47 -3.01
N GLN A 204 -39.88 6.47 -1.85
CA GLN A 204 -39.24 6.71 -0.56
C GLN A 204 -38.07 5.75 -0.40
N ALA A 205 -36.88 6.30 -0.15
CA ALA A 205 -35.66 5.55 0.09
C ALA A 205 -35.90 4.53 1.21
N SER A 206 -35.39 3.31 1.04
CA SER A 206 -35.37 2.31 2.11
C SER A 206 -34.69 2.93 3.35
N PRO A 207 -35.09 2.59 4.60
CA PRO A 207 -34.35 3.02 5.80
C PRO A 207 -32.85 2.78 5.67
N ASP A 208 -32.45 1.66 5.06
CA ASP A 208 -31.05 1.29 4.81
C ASP A 208 -30.36 2.25 3.82
N ASP A 209 -31.08 2.77 2.82
CA ASP A 209 -30.54 3.72 1.84
C ASP A 209 -30.31 5.10 2.49
N ASP A 210 -31.18 5.51 3.42
CA ASP A 210 -30.96 6.73 4.20
C ASP A 210 -29.80 6.58 5.18
N GLU A 211 -29.67 5.44 5.86
CA GLU A 211 -28.56 5.18 6.79
C GLU A 211 -27.20 5.12 6.07
N ARG A 212 -27.11 4.43 4.93
CA ARG A 212 -25.90 4.46 4.07
C ARG A 212 -25.59 5.88 3.62
N GLY A 213 -26.61 6.64 3.21
CA GLY A 213 -26.49 8.04 2.85
C GLY A 213 -25.97 8.91 4.00
N ARG A 214 -26.39 8.65 5.23
CA ARG A 214 -25.90 9.36 6.43
C ARG A 214 -24.43 9.05 6.69
N ILE A 215 -23.99 7.80 6.55
CA ILE A 215 -22.57 7.45 6.68
C ILE A 215 -21.73 8.24 5.68
N GLN A 216 -22.09 8.19 4.39
CA GLN A 216 -21.35 8.88 3.34
C GLN A 216 -21.34 10.40 3.55
N ARG A 217 -22.47 10.99 3.95
CA ARG A 217 -22.57 12.43 4.27
C ARG A 217 -21.65 12.81 5.44
N ALA A 218 -21.58 11.99 6.50
CA ALA A 218 -20.73 12.26 7.65
C ALA A 218 -19.23 12.32 7.27
N PHE A 219 -18.76 11.38 6.45
CA PHE A 219 -17.36 11.39 5.98
C PHE A 219 -17.09 12.45 4.92
N ALA A 220 -18.05 12.75 4.05
CA ALA A 220 -17.94 13.86 3.09
C ALA A 220 -17.74 15.20 3.82
N LEU A 221 -18.54 15.49 4.86
CA LEU A 221 -18.41 16.72 5.65
C LEU A 221 -17.05 16.85 6.35
N ILE A 222 -16.42 15.73 6.74
CA ILE A 222 -15.05 15.76 7.26
C ILE A 222 -14.06 16.08 6.13
N ARG A 223 -14.20 15.46 4.96
CA ARG A 223 -13.31 15.73 3.81
C ARG A 223 -13.43 17.15 3.26
N GLU A 224 -14.60 17.76 3.42
CA GLU A 224 -14.89 19.13 3.01
C GLU A 224 -14.44 20.20 4.02
N ILE A 225 -13.79 19.81 5.13
CA ILE A 225 -13.20 20.79 6.07
C ILE A 225 -12.31 21.76 5.27
N PRO A 226 -12.54 23.07 5.37
CA PRO A 226 -11.70 24.06 4.71
C PRO A 226 -10.24 23.84 5.09
N LYS A 227 -9.34 23.99 4.11
CA LYS A 227 -7.89 23.75 4.24
C LYS A 227 -7.46 22.30 4.42
N LEU A 228 -8.35 21.34 4.72
CA LEU A 228 -7.95 19.94 4.85
C LEU A 228 -7.36 19.38 3.53
N GLN A 229 -8.01 19.66 2.39
CA GLN A 229 -7.50 19.23 1.09
C GLN A 229 -6.17 19.91 0.73
N SER A 230 -5.98 21.18 1.11
CA SER A 230 -4.70 21.87 0.95
C SER A 230 -3.63 21.25 1.85
N ALA A 231 -3.94 20.99 3.11
CA ALA A 231 -3.04 20.33 4.05
C ALA A 231 -2.66 18.92 3.56
N PHE A 232 -3.58 18.18 2.95
CA PHE A 232 -3.30 16.90 2.31
C PHE A 232 -2.39 17.01 1.08
N ASN A 233 -2.49 18.10 0.32
CA ASN A 233 -1.61 18.32 -0.83
C ASN A 233 -0.20 18.77 -0.42
N GLU A 234 -0.08 19.46 0.71
CA GLU A 234 1.20 19.96 1.24
C GLU A 234 1.92 18.92 2.10
N ASP A 235 1.16 18.07 2.81
CA ASP A 235 1.67 17.04 3.69
C ASP A 235 1.15 15.67 3.26
N ALA A 236 1.97 14.99 2.45
CA ALA A 236 1.68 13.65 1.96
C ALA A 236 1.52 12.64 3.11
N LEU A 237 2.16 12.86 4.27
CA LEU A 237 2.08 11.97 5.42
C LEU A 237 0.78 12.19 6.20
N LEU A 238 0.32 13.45 6.33
CA LEU A 238 -1.01 13.77 6.84
C LEU A 238 -2.11 13.18 5.95
N LYS A 239 -2.00 13.36 4.63
CA LYS A 239 -2.93 12.76 3.66
C LYS A 239 -2.96 11.24 3.77
N PHE A 240 -1.79 10.63 3.89
CA PHE A 240 -1.68 9.20 4.08
C PHE A 240 -2.31 8.76 5.41
N GLN A 241 -2.00 9.40 6.53
CA GLN A 241 -2.46 8.94 7.85
C GLN A 241 -3.93 9.25 8.15
N LEU A 242 -4.38 10.49 7.93
CA LEU A 242 -5.76 10.89 8.21
C LEU A 242 -6.70 10.50 7.07
N GLY A 243 -6.28 10.71 5.81
CA GLY A 243 -7.10 10.37 4.64
C GLY A 243 -7.39 8.87 4.53
N SER A 244 -6.39 8.00 4.73
CA SER A 244 -6.60 6.54 4.67
C SER A 244 -7.49 6.04 5.80
N LYS A 245 -7.34 6.57 7.03
CA LYS A 245 -8.20 6.19 8.15
C LYS A 245 -9.65 6.64 7.94
N LEU A 246 -9.87 7.83 7.38
CA LEU A 246 -11.22 8.29 7.04
C LEU A 246 -11.86 7.38 5.98
N GLN A 247 -11.09 6.95 4.98
CA GLN A 247 -11.57 6.02 3.97
C GLN A 247 -11.86 4.62 4.56
N ALA A 248 -10.94 4.05 5.33
CA ALA A 248 -11.11 2.73 5.94
C ALA A 248 -12.31 2.69 6.91
N ALA A 249 -12.51 3.75 7.69
CA ALA A 249 -13.67 3.86 8.57
C ALA A 249 -14.98 3.96 7.79
N GLU A 250 -15.03 4.72 6.68
CA GLU A 250 -16.22 4.80 5.85
C GLU A 250 -16.55 3.45 5.19
N GLU A 251 -15.54 2.76 4.64
CA GLU A 251 -15.71 1.46 3.99
C GLU A 251 -16.18 0.38 4.98
N ASP A 252 -15.54 0.29 6.15
CA ASP A 252 -15.91 -0.67 7.20
C ASP A 252 -17.33 -0.42 7.74
N LEU A 253 -17.70 0.84 7.98
CA LEU A 253 -19.05 1.16 8.47
C LEU A 253 -20.12 0.91 7.40
N LEU A 254 -19.83 1.18 6.12
CA LEU A 254 -20.76 0.84 5.04
C LEU A 254 -20.93 -0.67 4.83
N ALA A 255 -19.86 -1.44 5.04
CA ALA A 255 -19.87 -2.89 4.88
C ALA A 255 -20.60 -3.61 6.02
N ASN A 256 -20.50 -3.09 7.24
CA ASN A 256 -21.05 -3.70 8.45
C ASN A 256 -22.30 -2.98 8.98
N LEU A 257 -22.99 -2.20 8.14
CA LEU A 257 -24.24 -1.54 8.52
C LEU A 257 -25.31 -2.58 8.88
N GLY A 258 -25.86 -2.49 10.08
CA GLY A 258 -26.88 -3.41 10.59
C GLY A 258 -26.35 -4.58 11.42
N GLU A 259 -25.02 -4.72 11.55
CA GLU A 259 -24.36 -5.70 12.43
C GLU A 259 -24.41 -5.24 13.90
N ALA A 260 -24.56 -6.20 14.84
CA ALA A 260 -24.59 -5.92 16.28
C ALA A 260 -23.36 -5.15 16.79
N ASP A 261 -22.20 -5.30 16.13
CA ASP A 261 -20.95 -4.65 16.52
C ASP A 261 -20.71 -3.28 15.86
N PHE A 262 -21.63 -2.77 15.03
CA PHE A 262 -21.44 -1.51 14.30
C PHE A 262 -21.10 -0.33 15.23
N ARG A 263 -21.80 -0.20 16.37
CA ARG A 263 -21.53 0.89 17.34
C ARG A 263 -20.10 0.78 17.90
N LEU A 264 -19.62 -0.44 18.14
CA LEU A 264 -18.26 -0.69 18.58
C LEU A 264 -17.24 -0.30 17.49
N ARG A 265 -17.52 -0.62 16.22
CA ARG A 265 -16.70 -0.20 15.07
C ARG A 265 -16.60 1.32 14.97
N VAL A 266 -17.72 2.03 15.11
CA VAL A 266 -17.73 3.51 15.16
C VAL A 266 -16.84 4.02 16.27
N GLU A 267 -16.94 3.47 17.49
CA GLU A 267 -16.10 3.90 18.60
C GLU A 267 -14.60 3.63 18.36
N GLN A 268 -14.27 2.47 17.81
CA GLN A 268 -12.89 2.08 17.50
C GLN A 268 -12.26 3.02 16.46
N HIS A 269 -12.90 3.19 15.30
CA HIS A 269 -12.38 4.08 14.24
C HIS A 269 -12.18 5.51 14.75
N PHE A 270 -13.17 6.05 15.47
CA PHE A 270 -13.07 7.42 15.97
C PHE A 270 -12.08 7.60 17.12
N ALA A 271 -11.80 6.54 17.90
CA ALA A 271 -10.72 6.57 18.88
C ALA A 271 -9.33 6.60 18.22
N GLU A 272 -9.19 6.00 17.03
CA GLU A 272 -7.93 5.99 16.29
C GLU A 272 -7.59 7.34 15.65
N PHE A 273 -8.58 8.15 15.24
CA PHE A 273 -8.33 9.48 14.68
C PHE A 273 -7.57 10.39 15.67
N ASN A 274 -7.88 10.29 16.96
CA ASN A 274 -7.22 11.07 18.02
C ASN A 274 -5.77 10.63 18.28
N LYS A 275 -5.35 9.47 17.75
CA LYS A 275 -4.02 8.89 17.97
C LYS A 275 -3.07 9.13 16.79
N ILE A 276 -3.49 9.88 15.78
CA ILE A 276 -2.69 10.11 14.57
C ILE A 276 -1.62 11.18 14.85
N PRO A 277 -0.32 10.85 14.84
CA PRO A 277 0.73 11.78 15.30
C PRO A 277 0.82 13.07 14.48
N ASN A 278 0.65 13.01 13.15
CA ASN A 278 0.80 14.20 12.31
C ASN A 278 -0.47 15.05 12.21
N VAL A 279 -1.60 14.58 12.75
CA VAL A 279 -2.83 15.39 12.79
C VAL A 279 -2.67 16.58 13.72
N GLN A 280 -2.03 16.38 14.89
CA GLN A 280 -1.76 17.48 15.80
C GLN A 280 -0.86 18.55 15.17
N PHE A 281 0.21 18.12 14.48
CA PHE A 281 1.12 19.03 13.79
C PHE A 281 0.44 19.82 12.67
N ALA A 282 -0.48 19.21 11.93
CA ALA A 282 -1.27 19.88 10.91
C ALA A 282 -2.25 20.90 11.53
N MET A 283 -2.90 20.52 12.63
CA MET A 283 -3.79 21.41 13.39
C MET A 283 -3.03 22.61 13.97
N ASP A 284 -1.80 22.43 14.44
CA ASP A 284 -1.00 23.53 14.99
C ASP A 284 -0.56 24.55 13.91
N LYS A 285 -0.58 24.15 12.63
CA LYS A 285 -0.23 25.00 11.48
C LYS A 285 -1.40 25.79 10.89
N ASP A 286 -2.65 25.38 11.13
CA ASP A 286 -3.83 26.02 10.55
C ASP A 286 -4.98 26.08 11.57
N GLU A 287 -5.33 27.29 12.01
CA GLU A 287 -6.39 27.53 13.00
C GLU A 287 -7.79 27.07 12.54
N THR A 288 -8.04 27.01 11.22
CA THR A 288 -9.30 26.47 10.69
C THR A 288 -9.34 24.96 10.86
N LEU A 289 -8.23 24.28 10.53
CA LEU A 289 -8.11 22.84 10.72
C LEU A 289 -8.17 22.46 12.20
N LYS A 290 -7.50 23.23 13.07
CA LYS A 290 -7.49 23.05 14.53
C LYS A 290 -8.89 23.09 15.16
N THR A 291 -9.75 23.97 14.66
CA THR A 291 -11.10 24.17 15.20
C THR A 291 -12.12 23.23 14.55
N GLN A 292 -12.06 23.04 13.23
CA GLN A 292 -13.09 22.31 12.50
C GLN A 292 -12.90 20.79 12.51
N LEU A 293 -11.66 20.28 12.50
CA LEU A 293 -11.43 18.83 12.42
C LEU A 293 -11.94 18.06 13.65
N PRO A 294 -11.62 18.45 14.90
CA PRO A 294 -12.18 17.79 16.07
C PRO A 294 -13.71 17.92 16.16
N LEU A 295 -14.25 19.08 15.77
CA LEU A 295 -15.69 19.35 15.77
C LEU A 295 -16.42 18.41 14.81
N LYS A 296 -15.97 18.33 13.55
CA LYS A 296 -16.59 17.49 12.51
C LYS A 296 -16.45 16.00 12.81
N LEU A 297 -15.31 15.57 13.38
CA LEU A 297 -15.14 14.20 13.87
C LEU A 297 -16.12 13.87 15.01
N SER A 298 -16.32 14.80 15.94
CA SER A 298 -17.28 14.63 17.04
C SER A 298 -18.74 14.57 16.54
N GLU A 299 -19.11 15.48 15.63
CA GLU A 299 -20.43 15.51 14.98
C GLU A 299 -20.71 14.22 14.21
N ALA A 300 -19.76 13.78 13.39
CA ALA A 300 -19.87 12.53 12.63
C ALA A 300 -20.00 11.32 13.57
N LYS A 301 -19.16 11.22 14.62
CA LYS A 301 -19.27 10.14 15.61
C LYS A 301 -20.66 10.09 16.24
N LYS A 302 -21.19 11.25 16.64
CA LYS A 302 -22.51 11.35 17.27
C LYS A 302 -23.62 10.92 16.31
N ASP A 303 -23.57 11.36 15.06
CA ASP A 303 -24.56 11.01 14.04
C ASP A 303 -24.55 9.50 13.72
N LEU A 304 -23.35 8.94 13.55
CA LEU A 304 -23.15 7.52 13.27
C LEU A 304 -23.58 6.62 14.44
N LEU A 305 -23.32 7.03 15.68
CA LEU A 305 -23.83 6.33 16.87
C LEU A 305 -25.35 6.48 17.06
N ALA A 306 -26.01 7.35 16.31
CA ALA A 306 -27.47 7.47 16.30
C ALA A 306 -28.12 6.65 15.17
N LEU A 307 -27.32 5.94 14.35
CA LEU A 307 -27.83 4.95 13.41
C LEU A 307 -28.28 3.70 14.17
N GLY A 308 -29.32 3.03 13.64
CA GLY A 308 -29.80 1.76 14.15
C GLY A 308 -30.81 1.77 15.28
N GLY A 309 -31.53 0.65 15.37
CA GLY A 309 -32.46 0.32 16.45
C GLY A 309 -31.89 -0.72 17.43
N PRO A 310 -32.57 -1.01 18.55
CA PRO A 310 -32.07 -1.86 19.64
C PRO A 310 -31.85 -3.35 19.29
N ALA A 311 -31.99 -3.74 18.02
CA ALA A 311 -31.92 -5.13 17.55
C ALA A 311 -31.27 -5.26 16.17
N TRP A 312 -30.17 -4.54 15.94
CA TRP A 312 -29.21 -4.94 14.90
C TRP A 312 -28.73 -6.38 15.16
N LYS A 313 -28.59 -7.16 14.08
CA LYS A 313 -28.56 -8.62 14.12
C LYS A 313 -27.25 -9.18 14.68
#